data_AF-A0A2V9TN79-F1
#
_entry.id   AF-A0A2V9TN79-F1
#
_cell.length_a   1.000
_cell.length_b   1.000
_cell.length_c   1.000
_cell.angle_alpha   90.00
_cell.angle_beta   90.00
_cell.angle_gamma   90.00
#
_symmetry.space_group_name_H-M   'P 1'
#
loop_
_entity.id
_entity.type
_entity.pdbx_description
1 polymer ?
#
loop_
_entity_poly.entity_id
_entity_poly.type
_entity_poly.pdbx_seq_one_letter_code
_entity_poly.pdbx_strand_id
1 'polypeptide(L)'
;MAQTSVNASAQAPAKTLTPAQMNDSMMKLQTELLAKHGEGQKARIRTGLHQVVEFWRPEDGDAAVFESFVRANFAGDQESIHTMFQRYQRLLEQLDGHMHEISREFTTQQDLDLGPIRSYDELFGGYDPSAHVIDDFFQNKLAFVVLLNFPLTTLEERINLGPKWTRRQWAETRLAERFSKRIPADVNLAIAQAGSDASNYIAGYNIWMYHLVDDQGQRRFPPKMRLLSHWNLRDEIKADYADAQNGLAKQRTIQQVMERIVTQSIPQTVIDNPHVDWNPYSNEVKAAAQQDSDVPAKADLKITNSPEPDTLYATLLKTYRASRLADPYSPTAPTLIDRRFNEDRQIPEERLQAMLEQVLTSPLVPQVAKLIEARLGRPLEPFDIWYNGFRSGNKYSEAELDAIVAKKYPTPEAYQKDIPNLLMKLGFPEARARYVAEHIQVDPARGSGHAMGAEMRSEKSHLRTRVEKTGMNYKGFNIAVHEMGHNVEQTFSLN
;
A
#
# COMPACT_ATOMS: atom_id res chain seq x y z
N MET A 1 28.70 37.00 -3.22
CA MET A 1 29.66 35.90 -3.01
C MET A 1 29.40 34.89 -4.11
N ALA A 2 30.44 34.53 -4.84
CA ALA A 2 30.36 33.86 -6.14
C ALA A 2 29.70 32.48 -6.07
N GLN A 3 28.69 32.25 -6.91
CA GLN A 3 28.21 30.93 -7.27
C GLN A 3 29.25 30.29 -8.20
N THR A 4 30.04 29.37 -7.65
CA THR A 4 30.81 28.41 -8.44
C THR A 4 29.85 27.41 -9.06
N SER A 5 29.49 27.67 -10.32
CA SER A 5 28.92 26.67 -11.23
C SER A 5 29.89 25.50 -11.34
N VAL A 6 29.52 24.36 -10.77
CA VAL A 6 30.21 23.09 -11.05
C VAL A 6 29.86 22.73 -12.49
N ASN A 7 30.82 22.97 -13.39
CA ASN A 7 30.76 22.43 -14.75
C ASN A 7 30.73 20.91 -14.65
N ALA A 8 29.56 20.31 -14.83
CA ALA A 8 29.46 18.93 -15.23
C ALA A 8 30.13 18.83 -16.61
N SER A 9 31.36 18.33 -16.63
CA SER A 9 32.00 17.93 -17.87
C SER A 9 31.14 16.81 -18.47
N ALA A 10 30.35 17.15 -19.49
CA ALA A 10 29.70 16.17 -20.34
C ALA A 10 30.81 15.33 -21.00
N GLN A 11 31.15 14.21 -20.38
CA GLN A 11 31.92 13.16 -21.04
C GLN A 11 31.14 12.74 -22.27
N ALA A 12 31.82 12.66 -23.42
CA ALA A 12 31.22 12.08 -24.63
C ALA A 12 30.58 10.74 -24.26
N PRO A 13 29.37 10.42 -24.77
CA PRO A 13 28.70 9.17 -24.41
C PRO A 13 29.66 8.02 -24.68
N ALA A 14 29.98 7.26 -23.63
CA ALA A 14 30.85 6.11 -23.75
C ALA A 14 30.27 5.18 -24.83
N LYS A 15 31.13 4.68 -25.72
CA LYS A 15 30.68 3.79 -26.80
C LYS A 15 30.02 2.57 -26.17
N THR A 16 28.79 2.27 -26.60
CA THR A 16 28.07 1.05 -26.21
C THR A 16 28.96 -0.16 -26.42
N LEU A 17 29.18 -0.94 -25.35
CA LEU A 17 29.90 -2.20 -25.44
C LEU A 17 29.12 -3.17 -26.32
N THR A 18 29.79 -3.68 -27.35
CA THR A 18 29.23 -4.77 -28.14
C THR A 18 29.15 -6.04 -27.29
N PRO A 19 28.21 -6.96 -27.57
CA PRO A 19 28.14 -8.25 -26.87
C PRO A 19 29.46 -9.03 -26.89
N ALA A 20 30.23 -8.93 -27.99
CA ALA A 20 31.55 -9.55 -28.10
C ALA A 20 32.56 -8.98 -27.09
N GLN A 21 32.68 -7.65 -27.00
CA GLN A 21 33.58 -7.00 -26.05
C GLN A 21 33.23 -7.31 -24.58
N MET A 22 31.93 -7.42 -24.29
CA MET A 22 31.48 -7.79 -22.95
C MET A 22 31.84 -9.25 -22.62
N ASN A 23 31.65 -10.16 -23.57
CA ASN A 23 32.04 -11.56 -23.42
C ASN A 23 33.56 -11.72 -23.22
N ASP A 24 34.37 -10.99 -23.99
CA ASP A 24 35.83 -11.00 -23.86
C ASP A 24 36.26 -10.52 -22.46
N SER A 25 35.65 -9.43 -21.98
CA SER A 25 35.88 -8.90 -20.63
C SER A 25 35.49 -9.91 -19.55
N MET A 26 34.33 -10.58 -19.69
CA MET A 26 33.88 -11.62 -18.75
C MET A 26 34.84 -12.81 -18.70
N MET A 27 35.28 -13.35 -19.85
CA MET A 27 36.20 -14.49 -19.89
C MET A 27 37.55 -14.16 -19.24
N LYS A 28 38.06 -12.96 -19.52
CA LYS A 28 39.27 -12.43 -18.91
C LYS A 28 39.13 -12.32 -17.39
N LEU A 29 38.10 -11.63 -16.90
CA LEU A 29 37.84 -11.45 -15.47
C LEU A 29 37.61 -12.77 -14.75
N GLN A 30 36.88 -13.71 -15.37
CA GLN A 30 36.66 -15.02 -14.78
C GLN A 30 37.98 -15.77 -14.57
N THR A 31 38.88 -15.73 -15.56
CA THR A 31 40.21 -16.35 -15.46
C THR A 31 41.05 -15.70 -14.35
N GLU A 32 41.09 -14.36 -14.31
CA GLU A 32 41.85 -13.60 -13.32
C GLU A 32 41.33 -13.83 -11.88
N LEU A 33 40.01 -13.76 -11.68
CA LEU A 33 39.39 -13.94 -10.37
C LEU A 33 39.50 -15.38 -9.88
N LEU A 34 39.39 -16.39 -10.76
CA LEU A 34 39.61 -17.79 -10.41
C LEU A 34 41.05 -18.04 -9.99
N ALA A 35 42.01 -17.49 -10.72
CA ALA A 35 43.43 -17.59 -10.36
C ALA A 35 43.72 -16.94 -8.99
N LYS A 36 43.06 -15.82 -8.69
CA LYS A 36 43.26 -15.07 -7.43
C LYS A 36 42.54 -15.66 -6.22
N HIS A 37 41.32 -16.17 -6.39
CA HIS A 37 40.43 -16.55 -5.29
C HIS A 37 40.13 -18.05 -5.21
N GLY A 38 40.54 -18.83 -6.20
CA GLY A 38 40.45 -20.29 -6.24
C GLY A 38 39.15 -20.86 -6.81
N GLU A 39 39.18 -22.15 -7.17
CA GLU A 39 38.06 -22.87 -7.82
C GLU A 39 36.77 -22.89 -7.00
N GLY A 40 36.86 -22.80 -5.68
CA GLY A 40 35.68 -22.72 -4.81
C GLY A 40 34.79 -21.50 -5.07
N GLN A 41 35.32 -20.43 -5.68
CA GLN A 41 34.58 -19.21 -6.01
C GLN A 41 33.95 -19.22 -7.40
N LYS A 42 34.16 -20.29 -8.20
CA LYS A 42 33.76 -20.33 -9.62
C LYS A 42 32.30 -20.01 -9.87
N ALA A 43 31.40 -20.59 -9.08
CA ALA A 43 29.97 -20.33 -9.20
C ALA A 43 29.62 -18.86 -8.92
N ARG A 44 30.18 -18.29 -7.84
CA ARG A 44 29.96 -16.89 -7.44
C ARG A 44 30.50 -15.90 -8.47
N ILE A 45 31.71 -16.14 -8.96
CA ILE A 45 32.34 -15.31 -10.01
C ILE A 45 31.46 -15.30 -11.25
N ARG A 46 31.06 -16.48 -11.74
CA ARG A 46 30.22 -16.60 -12.95
C ARG A 46 28.88 -15.88 -12.76
N THR A 47 28.19 -16.14 -11.65
CA THR A 47 26.88 -15.54 -11.37
C THR A 47 26.98 -14.02 -11.23
N GLY A 48 27.95 -13.53 -10.44
CA GLY A 48 28.14 -12.10 -10.22
C GLY A 48 28.47 -11.33 -11.50
N LEU A 49 29.38 -11.87 -12.34
CA LEU A 49 29.71 -11.27 -13.63
C LEU A 49 28.48 -11.20 -14.55
N HIS A 50 27.72 -12.29 -14.66
CA HIS A 50 26.52 -12.33 -15.49
C HIS A 50 25.49 -11.28 -15.04
N GLN A 51 25.22 -11.20 -13.73
CA GLN A 51 24.28 -10.24 -13.16
C GLN A 51 24.70 -8.79 -13.44
N VAL A 52 25.99 -8.44 -13.27
CA VAL A 52 26.46 -7.08 -13.58
C VAL A 52 26.28 -6.76 -15.07
N VAL A 53 26.61 -7.69 -15.95
CA VAL A 53 26.48 -7.51 -17.40
C VAL A 53 25.04 -7.27 -17.83
N GLU A 54 24.08 -8.00 -17.24
CA GLU A 54 22.65 -7.88 -17.57
C GLU A 54 22.12 -6.45 -17.32
N PHE A 55 22.62 -5.78 -16.28
CA PHE A 55 22.20 -4.42 -15.92
C PHE A 55 23.14 -3.32 -16.42
N TRP A 56 24.30 -3.65 -17.00
CA TRP A 56 25.24 -2.65 -17.52
C TRP A 56 24.67 -1.94 -18.76
N ARG A 57 24.82 -0.62 -18.81
CA ARG A 57 24.34 0.26 -19.87
C ARG A 57 25.48 1.16 -20.36
N PRO A 58 25.38 1.82 -21.53
CA PRO A 58 26.45 2.66 -22.07
C PRO A 58 26.92 3.75 -21.11
N GLU A 59 25.99 4.38 -20.39
CA GLU A 59 26.25 5.39 -19.36
C GLU A 59 27.07 4.86 -18.18
N ASP A 60 27.17 3.54 -18.01
CA ASP A 60 27.92 2.95 -16.91
C ASP A 60 29.43 2.91 -17.12
N GLY A 61 29.88 3.02 -18.37
CA GLY A 61 31.28 2.99 -18.76
C GLY A 61 31.59 1.92 -19.80
N ASP A 62 32.80 2.02 -20.35
CA ASP A 62 33.33 1.07 -21.33
C ASP A 62 33.93 -0.19 -20.65
N ALA A 63 34.60 -1.03 -21.44
CA ALA A 63 35.16 -2.30 -20.97
C ALA A 63 36.22 -2.08 -19.90
N ALA A 64 37.04 -1.02 -20.02
CA ALA A 64 38.07 -0.73 -19.03
C ALA A 64 37.44 -0.34 -17.69
N VAL A 65 36.37 0.45 -17.72
CA VAL A 65 35.59 0.81 -16.52
C VAL A 65 34.95 -0.44 -15.89
N PHE A 66 34.28 -1.28 -16.70
CA PHE A 66 33.65 -2.52 -16.24
C PHE A 66 34.67 -3.46 -15.58
N GLU A 67 35.79 -3.74 -16.25
CA GLU A 67 36.79 -4.65 -15.71
C GLU A 67 37.47 -4.09 -14.44
N SER A 68 37.76 -2.78 -14.40
CA SER A 68 38.31 -2.12 -13.21
C SER A 68 37.35 -2.21 -12.03
N PHE A 69 36.06 -1.95 -12.29
CA PHE A 69 35.00 -2.07 -11.30
C PHE A 69 34.94 -3.47 -10.68
N VAL A 70 34.94 -4.52 -11.52
CA VAL A 70 34.87 -5.91 -11.03
C VAL A 70 36.08 -6.26 -10.17
N ARG A 71 37.30 -5.92 -10.62
CA ARG A 71 38.52 -6.23 -9.86
C ARG A 71 38.56 -5.56 -8.50
N ALA A 72 38.02 -4.34 -8.40
CA ALA A 72 37.98 -3.57 -7.17
C ALA A 72 36.91 -4.08 -6.18
N ASN A 73 35.79 -4.61 -6.68
CA ASN A 73 34.60 -4.83 -5.87
C ASN A 73 34.22 -6.30 -5.64
N PHE A 74 34.88 -7.27 -6.27
CA PHE A 74 34.62 -8.68 -5.97
C PHE A 74 35.17 -9.07 -4.59
N ALA A 75 34.28 -9.45 -3.67
CA ALA A 75 34.62 -9.98 -2.36
C ALA A 75 34.90 -11.49 -2.44
N GLY A 76 36.18 -11.82 -2.52
CA GLY A 76 36.69 -13.17 -2.79
C GLY A 76 36.72 -14.14 -1.61
N ASP A 77 36.42 -13.66 -0.40
CA ASP A 77 36.40 -14.45 0.83
C ASP A 77 35.13 -14.16 1.68
N GLN A 78 34.89 -15.01 2.68
CA GLN A 78 33.68 -14.95 3.52
C GLN A 78 33.66 -13.74 4.47
N GLU A 79 34.82 -13.28 4.93
CA GLU A 79 34.91 -12.13 5.85
C GLU A 79 34.58 -10.83 5.12
N SER A 80 35.08 -10.68 3.89
CA SER A 80 34.77 -9.58 2.99
C SER A 80 33.26 -9.54 2.67
N ILE A 81 32.65 -10.70 2.38
CA ILE A 81 31.20 -10.81 2.14
C ILE A 81 30.39 -10.49 3.39
N HIS A 82 30.82 -10.98 4.55
CA HIS A 82 30.17 -10.67 5.82
C HIS A 82 30.18 -9.16 6.09
N THR A 83 31.35 -8.53 5.95
CA THR A 83 31.55 -7.10 6.18
C THR A 83 30.72 -6.26 5.21
N MET A 84 30.73 -6.62 3.92
CA MET A 84 29.93 -5.95 2.90
C MET A 84 28.45 -6.00 3.26
N PHE A 85 27.92 -7.19 3.53
CA PHE A 85 26.51 -7.36 3.90
C PHE A 85 26.12 -6.54 5.13
N GLN A 86 26.91 -6.59 6.21
CA GLN A 86 26.59 -5.85 7.44
C GLN A 86 26.55 -4.34 7.21
N ARG A 87 27.46 -3.81 6.40
CA ARG A 87 27.48 -2.39 6.03
C ARG A 87 26.28 -2.03 5.15
N TYR A 88 25.97 -2.82 4.13
CA TYR A 88 24.81 -2.61 3.28
C TYR A 88 23.51 -2.65 4.08
N GLN A 89 23.32 -3.66 4.93
CA GLN A 89 22.12 -3.78 5.76
C GLN A 89 21.91 -2.52 6.61
N ARG A 90 22.95 -2.06 7.31
CA ARG A 90 22.87 -0.85 8.13
C ARG A 90 22.58 0.40 7.29
N LEU A 91 23.27 0.58 6.18
CA LEU A 91 23.14 1.79 5.36
C LEU A 91 21.77 1.84 4.65
N LEU A 92 21.28 0.70 4.18
CA LEU A 92 19.96 0.60 3.55
C LEU A 92 18.85 0.83 4.56
N GLU A 93 18.96 0.30 5.78
CA GLU A 93 17.98 0.58 6.84
C GLU A 93 17.87 2.08 7.15
N GLN A 94 19.00 2.79 7.22
CA GLN A 94 18.98 4.24 7.43
C GLN A 94 18.39 4.98 6.23
N LEU A 95 18.73 4.58 5.01
CA LEU A 95 18.17 5.18 3.80
C LEU A 95 16.65 4.97 3.73
N ASP A 96 16.19 3.74 3.88
CA ASP A 96 14.78 3.37 3.80
C ASP A 96 13.98 4.08 4.89
N GLY A 97 14.46 4.01 6.14
CA GLY A 97 13.86 4.71 7.27
C GLY A 97 13.69 6.20 7.07
N HIS A 98 14.72 6.91 6.57
CA HIS A 98 14.62 8.35 6.33
C HIS A 98 13.77 8.71 5.10
N MET A 99 13.76 7.90 4.04
CA MET A 99 12.86 8.12 2.90
C MET A 99 11.40 7.90 3.31
N HIS A 100 11.15 6.89 4.15
CA HIS A 100 9.85 6.65 4.76
C HIS A 100 9.43 7.82 5.67
N GLU A 101 10.33 8.29 6.52
CA GLU A 101 10.12 9.44 7.42
C GLU A 101 9.69 10.70 6.65
N ILE A 102 10.42 11.04 5.58
CA ILE A 102 10.10 12.17 4.70
C ILE A 102 8.72 11.96 4.05
N SER A 103 8.44 10.75 3.54
CA SER A 103 7.15 10.44 2.91
C SER A 103 6.00 10.63 3.89
N ARG A 104 6.13 10.10 5.11
CA ARG A 104 5.16 10.25 6.20
C ARG A 104 4.90 11.72 6.52
N GLU A 105 5.96 12.53 6.61
CA GLU A 105 5.83 13.96 6.89
C GLU A 105 5.09 14.67 5.75
N PHE A 106 5.44 14.37 4.49
CA PHE A 106 4.80 14.98 3.31
C PHE A 106 3.30 14.66 3.20
N THR A 107 2.86 13.50 3.68
CA THR A 107 1.43 13.12 3.66
C THR A 107 0.69 13.47 4.95
N THR A 108 1.35 14.05 5.96
CA THR A 108 0.75 14.28 7.29
C THR A 108 -0.56 15.07 7.25
N GLN A 109 -0.62 16.15 6.47
CA GLN A 109 -1.84 16.97 6.34
C GLN A 109 -2.99 16.21 5.65
N GLN A 110 -2.66 15.32 4.71
CA GLN A 110 -3.65 14.52 3.97
C GLN A 110 -4.19 13.38 4.84
N ASP A 111 -3.30 12.68 5.52
CA ASP A 111 -3.62 11.48 6.27
C ASP A 111 -4.27 11.77 7.63
N LEU A 112 -3.88 12.87 8.27
CA LEU A 112 -4.30 13.22 9.62
C LEU A 112 -5.39 14.31 9.64
N ASP A 113 -6.23 14.30 10.67
CA ASP A 113 -7.28 15.29 10.88
C ASP A 113 -6.71 16.59 11.49
N LEU A 114 -5.97 17.34 10.67
CA LEU A 114 -5.25 18.57 11.05
C LEU A 114 -5.84 19.84 10.41
N GLY A 115 -7.09 19.79 9.93
CA GLY A 115 -7.78 20.92 9.29
C GLY A 115 -7.91 20.76 7.76
N PRO A 116 -8.09 21.85 6.99
CA PRO A 116 -8.33 21.74 5.54
C PRO A 116 -7.07 21.35 4.76
N ILE A 117 -7.23 20.53 3.71
CA ILE A 117 -6.19 20.22 2.71
C ILE A 117 -6.13 21.37 1.69
N ARG A 118 -4.93 21.74 1.28
CA ARG A 118 -4.63 22.74 0.24
C ARG A 118 -3.94 22.08 -0.95
N SER A 119 -3.93 22.77 -2.08
CA SER A 119 -3.32 22.26 -3.31
C SER A 119 -1.83 21.91 -3.18
N TYR A 120 -1.08 22.61 -2.31
CA TYR A 120 0.33 22.26 -2.08
C TYR A 120 0.49 20.99 -1.23
N ASP A 121 -0.45 20.67 -0.34
CA ASP A 121 -0.44 19.41 0.41
C ASP A 121 -0.62 18.23 -0.55
N GLU A 122 -1.46 18.40 -1.58
CA GLU A 122 -1.64 17.43 -2.66
C GLU A 122 -0.37 17.23 -3.49
N LEU A 123 0.37 18.30 -3.75
CA LEU A 123 1.66 18.22 -4.43
C LEU A 123 2.72 17.50 -3.59
N PHE A 124 2.80 17.78 -2.28
CA PHE A 124 3.71 17.07 -1.38
C PHE A 124 3.35 15.58 -1.27
N GLY A 125 2.07 15.25 -1.09
CA GLY A 125 1.61 13.87 -1.02
C GLY A 125 1.68 13.09 -2.34
N GLY A 126 1.91 13.78 -3.47
CA GLY A 126 2.17 13.17 -4.77
C GLY A 126 3.65 12.86 -5.03
N TYR A 127 4.56 13.39 -4.21
CA TYR A 127 5.99 13.28 -4.41
C TYR A 127 6.59 12.08 -3.66
N ASP A 128 7.21 11.16 -4.40
CA ASP A 128 7.96 10.03 -3.83
C ASP A 128 9.44 10.43 -3.64
N PRO A 129 9.91 10.64 -2.39
CA PRO A 129 11.30 11.01 -2.14
C PRO A 129 12.30 9.90 -2.49
N SER A 130 11.84 8.66 -2.59
CA SER A 130 12.67 7.49 -2.88
C SER A 130 12.78 7.17 -4.38
N ALA A 131 12.03 7.87 -5.25
CA ALA A 131 11.87 7.50 -6.66
C ALA A 131 13.21 7.39 -7.44
N HIS A 132 14.22 8.16 -7.04
CA HIS A 132 15.55 8.17 -7.66
C HIS A 132 16.54 7.17 -7.04
N VAL A 133 16.27 6.63 -5.85
CA VAL A 133 17.27 5.88 -5.05
C VAL A 133 17.89 4.72 -5.84
N ILE A 134 17.08 3.90 -6.51
CA ILE A 134 17.59 2.75 -7.25
C ILE A 134 18.36 3.19 -8.51
N ASP A 135 17.84 4.18 -9.24
CA ASP A 135 18.50 4.74 -10.42
C ASP A 135 19.89 5.30 -10.05
N ASP A 136 19.96 6.11 -8.99
CA ASP A 136 21.21 6.65 -8.46
C ASP A 136 22.17 5.56 -8.01
N PHE A 137 21.66 4.45 -7.45
CA PHE A 137 22.48 3.31 -7.02
C PHE A 137 23.09 2.53 -8.19
N PHE A 138 22.44 2.51 -9.36
CA PHE A 138 23.07 2.02 -10.57
C PHE A 138 24.11 3.02 -11.10
N GLN A 139 23.78 4.31 -11.13
CA GLN A 139 24.67 5.36 -11.62
C GLN A 139 25.98 5.43 -10.81
N ASN A 140 25.89 5.36 -9.48
CA ASN A 140 27.05 5.38 -8.57
C ASN A 140 27.70 4.00 -8.31
N LYS A 141 27.18 2.96 -8.96
CA LYS A 141 27.64 1.55 -8.91
C LYS A 141 27.36 0.75 -7.64
N LEU A 142 26.66 1.30 -6.63
CA LEU A 142 26.29 0.55 -5.43
C LEU A 142 25.43 -0.69 -5.75
N ALA A 143 24.52 -0.59 -6.71
CA ALA A 143 23.70 -1.72 -7.17
C ALA A 143 24.58 -2.83 -7.78
N PHE A 144 25.56 -2.45 -8.61
CA PHE A 144 26.48 -3.41 -9.24
C PHE A 144 27.38 -4.10 -8.22
N VAL A 145 27.76 -3.45 -7.11
CA VAL A 145 28.55 -4.09 -6.06
C VAL A 145 27.75 -5.23 -5.43
N VAL A 146 26.46 -5.01 -5.18
CA VAL A 146 25.57 -6.04 -4.66
C VAL A 146 25.38 -7.16 -5.68
N LEU A 147 25.03 -6.83 -6.92
CA LEU A 147 24.83 -7.80 -8.00
C LEU A 147 26.10 -8.60 -8.32
N LEU A 148 27.29 -8.07 -8.08
CA LEU A 148 28.54 -8.79 -8.26
C LEU A 148 28.76 -9.87 -7.18
N ASN A 149 28.23 -9.66 -5.97
CA ASN A 149 28.65 -10.40 -4.79
C ASN A 149 27.55 -11.29 -4.18
N PHE A 150 26.28 -10.96 -4.42
CA PHE A 150 25.11 -11.66 -3.89
C PHE A 150 24.21 -12.15 -5.03
N PRO A 151 23.69 -13.38 -4.95
CA PRO A 151 22.92 -13.96 -6.05
C PRO A 151 21.48 -13.43 -6.09
N LEU A 152 21.03 -13.04 -7.28
CA LEU A 152 19.61 -12.97 -7.60
C LEU A 152 19.04 -14.38 -7.62
N THR A 153 17.77 -14.51 -7.22
CA THR A 153 17.05 -15.79 -7.29
C THR A 153 15.66 -15.62 -7.88
N THR A 154 15.17 -16.66 -8.53
CA THR A 154 13.80 -16.72 -9.05
C THR A 154 12.82 -17.18 -7.97
N LEU A 155 11.52 -16.98 -8.22
CA LEU A 155 10.48 -17.54 -7.33
C LEU A 155 10.58 -19.07 -7.24
N GLU A 156 10.86 -19.74 -8.37
CA GLU A 156 11.02 -21.20 -8.41
C GLU A 156 12.15 -21.68 -7.50
N GLU A 157 13.30 -21.00 -7.54
CA GLU A 157 14.44 -21.31 -6.66
C GLU A 157 14.08 -21.07 -5.19
N ARG A 158 13.41 -19.96 -4.87
CA ARG A 158 12.94 -19.66 -3.51
C ARG A 158 11.99 -20.74 -2.99
N ILE A 159 11.07 -21.24 -3.81
CA ILE A 159 10.14 -22.31 -3.43
C ILE A 159 10.89 -23.64 -3.18
N ASN A 160 11.78 -24.02 -4.09
CA ASN A 160 12.41 -25.34 -4.08
C ASN A 160 13.61 -25.44 -3.11
N LEU A 161 14.36 -24.35 -2.94
CA LEU A 161 15.61 -24.30 -2.18
C LEU A 161 15.47 -23.52 -0.87
N GLY A 162 14.56 -22.56 -0.79
CA GLY A 162 14.33 -21.71 0.38
C GLY A 162 14.14 -22.44 1.71
N PRO A 163 13.44 -23.60 1.78
CA PRO A 163 13.35 -24.39 3.01
C PRO A 163 14.70 -24.91 3.54
N LYS A 164 15.74 -24.95 2.70
CA LYS A 164 17.11 -25.35 3.07
C LYS A 164 18.03 -24.16 3.32
N TRP A 165 17.57 -22.94 3.07
CA TRP A 165 18.37 -21.74 3.26
C TRP A 165 18.41 -21.32 4.73
N THR A 166 19.60 -20.91 5.17
CA THR A 166 19.77 -20.23 6.44
C THR A 166 19.15 -18.83 6.40
N ARG A 167 18.90 -18.23 7.58
CA ARG A 167 18.48 -16.83 7.68
C ARG A 167 19.42 -15.87 6.93
N ARG A 168 20.73 -16.17 6.95
CA ARG A 168 21.74 -15.36 6.26
C ARG A 168 21.59 -15.42 4.75
N GLN A 169 21.37 -16.61 4.18
CA GLN A 169 21.15 -16.77 2.74
C GLN A 169 19.89 -16.05 2.30
N TRP A 170 18.79 -16.16 3.06
CA TRP A 170 17.59 -15.36 2.80
C TRP A 170 17.89 -13.87 2.78
N ALA A 171 18.62 -13.36 3.75
CA ALA A 171 18.92 -11.93 3.83
C ALA A 171 19.82 -11.45 2.67
N GLU A 172 20.81 -12.25 2.26
CA GLU A 172 21.65 -11.96 1.10
C GLU A 172 20.87 -11.95 -0.21
N THR A 173 19.95 -12.90 -0.38
CA THR A 173 19.04 -12.93 -1.52
C THR A 173 18.11 -11.70 -1.54
N ARG A 174 17.56 -11.28 -0.40
CA ARG A 174 16.75 -10.04 -0.30
C ARG A 174 17.56 -8.79 -0.65
N LEU A 175 18.83 -8.74 -0.23
CA LEU A 175 19.72 -7.64 -0.59
C LEU A 175 19.92 -7.57 -2.12
N ALA A 176 20.13 -8.71 -2.78
CA ALA A 176 20.27 -8.75 -4.25
C ALA A 176 18.96 -8.41 -4.97
N GLU A 177 17.82 -8.95 -4.51
CA GLU A 177 16.49 -8.72 -5.10
C GLU A 177 16.14 -7.23 -5.22
N ARG A 178 16.62 -6.39 -4.31
CA ARG A 178 16.45 -4.92 -4.39
C ARG A 178 16.91 -4.34 -5.73
N PHE A 179 17.87 -4.98 -6.38
CA PHE A 179 18.48 -4.55 -7.64
C PHE A 179 18.15 -5.49 -8.81
N SER A 180 17.08 -6.29 -8.72
CA SER A 180 16.61 -7.15 -9.82
C SER A 180 16.00 -6.38 -11.00
N LYS A 181 15.84 -5.06 -10.86
CA LYS A 181 15.23 -4.16 -11.84
C LYS A 181 15.98 -2.83 -11.84
N ARG A 182 16.08 -2.19 -13.01
CA ARG A 182 16.66 -0.85 -13.17
C ARG A 182 15.63 0.08 -13.80
N ILE A 183 14.64 0.45 -13.00
CA ILE A 183 13.55 1.35 -13.42
C ILE A 183 14.04 2.80 -13.30
N PRO A 184 13.95 3.60 -14.37
CA PRO A 184 14.27 5.03 -14.32
C PRO A 184 13.43 5.80 -13.30
N ALA A 185 14.01 6.85 -12.73
CA ALA A 185 13.34 7.62 -11.69
C ALA A 185 12.07 8.33 -12.18
N ASP A 186 12.06 8.84 -13.41
CA ASP A 186 10.88 9.48 -14.03
C ASP A 186 9.69 8.51 -14.18
N VAL A 187 9.98 7.23 -14.43
CA VAL A 187 8.97 6.16 -14.44
C VAL A 187 8.41 5.92 -13.04
N ASN A 188 9.26 5.84 -12.01
CA ASN A 188 8.80 5.69 -10.62
C ASN A 188 7.94 6.88 -10.19
N LEU A 189 8.36 8.11 -10.50
CA LEU A 189 7.59 9.33 -10.23
C LEU A 189 6.23 9.32 -10.95
N ALA A 190 6.18 8.89 -12.22
CA ALA A 190 4.93 8.80 -12.95
C ALA A 190 3.96 7.77 -12.34
N ILE A 191 4.48 6.64 -11.83
CA ILE A 191 3.70 5.63 -11.11
C ILE A 191 3.19 6.19 -9.78
N ALA A 192 4.06 6.84 -8.99
CA ALA A 192 3.72 7.44 -7.72
C ALA A 192 2.63 8.52 -7.89
N GLN A 193 2.78 9.43 -8.86
CA GLN A 193 1.79 10.46 -9.16
C GLN A 193 0.44 9.85 -9.55
N ALA A 194 0.44 8.84 -10.43
CA ALA A 194 -0.81 8.18 -10.83
C ALA A 194 -1.51 7.49 -9.64
N GLY A 195 -0.73 6.89 -8.72
CA GLY A 195 -1.24 6.29 -7.48
C GLY A 195 -1.80 7.32 -6.50
N SER A 196 -1.11 8.44 -6.31
CA SER A 196 -1.56 9.55 -5.46
C SER A 196 -2.84 10.19 -6.00
N ASP A 197 -2.90 10.48 -7.31
CA ASP A 197 -4.11 11.01 -7.95
C ASP A 197 -5.32 10.07 -7.76
N ALA A 198 -5.12 8.76 -7.91
CA ALA A 198 -6.16 7.76 -7.70
C ALA A 198 -6.60 7.69 -6.22
N SER A 199 -5.65 7.78 -5.29
CA SER A 199 -5.92 7.78 -3.85
C SER A 199 -6.70 9.03 -3.44
N ASN A 200 -6.33 10.21 -3.95
CA ASN A 200 -7.03 11.48 -3.72
C ASN A 200 -8.46 11.43 -4.26
N TYR A 201 -8.64 10.92 -5.48
CA TYR A 201 -9.96 10.72 -6.07
C TYR A 201 -10.86 9.87 -5.16
N ILE A 202 -10.35 8.72 -4.71
CA ILE A 202 -11.11 7.81 -3.86
C ILE A 202 -11.34 8.38 -2.45
N ALA A 203 -10.36 9.05 -1.84
CA ALA A 203 -10.48 9.66 -0.52
C ALA A 203 -11.53 10.79 -0.47
N GLY A 204 -11.67 11.53 -1.58
CA GLY A 204 -12.72 12.53 -1.76
C GLY A 204 -14.10 11.95 -2.07
N TYR A 205 -14.20 10.67 -2.41
CA TYR A 205 -15.44 10.07 -2.90
C TYR A 205 -16.38 9.62 -1.78
N ASN A 206 -17.12 10.58 -1.23
CA ASN A 206 -18.04 10.36 -0.10
C ASN A 206 -19.50 10.51 -0.53
N ILE A 207 -20.40 9.79 0.15
CA ILE A 207 -21.85 9.92 -0.02
C ILE A 207 -22.45 10.38 1.30
N TRP A 208 -23.25 11.44 1.24
CA TRP A 208 -24.04 11.93 2.36
C TRP A 208 -25.34 11.14 2.45
N MET A 209 -25.34 10.10 3.28
CA MET A 209 -26.40 9.10 3.32
C MET A 209 -27.73 9.67 3.80
N TYR A 210 -27.71 10.67 4.69
CA TYR A 210 -28.92 11.39 5.10
C TYR A 210 -29.66 12.04 3.92
N HIS A 211 -28.90 12.41 2.88
CA HIS A 211 -29.37 13.06 1.68
C HIS A 211 -29.88 12.09 0.60
N LEU A 212 -29.88 10.79 0.88
CA LEU A 212 -30.56 9.81 0.06
C LEU A 212 -32.05 9.79 0.39
N VAL A 213 -32.87 10.05 -0.63
CA VAL A 213 -34.34 10.09 -0.51
C VAL A 213 -34.97 9.08 -1.46
N ASP A 214 -36.16 8.58 -1.14
CA ASP A 214 -36.98 7.80 -2.07
C ASP A 214 -38.00 8.67 -2.83
N ASP A 215 -38.86 8.05 -3.63
CA ASP A 215 -39.88 8.74 -4.43
C ASP A 215 -40.90 9.50 -3.55
N GLN A 216 -41.02 9.12 -2.28
CA GLN A 216 -41.88 9.78 -1.28
C GLN A 216 -41.12 10.84 -0.47
N GLY A 217 -39.83 11.05 -0.73
CA GLY A 217 -38.98 11.98 0.00
C GLY A 217 -38.54 11.48 1.38
N GLN A 218 -38.68 10.19 1.68
CA GLN A 218 -38.27 9.63 2.97
C GLN A 218 -36.76 9.44 3.03
N ARG A 219 -36.17 9.78 4.19
CA ARG A 219 -34.75 9.56 4.51
C ARG A 219 -34.62 8.32 5.39
N ARG A 220 -33.76 7.39 4.99
CA ARG A 220 -33.57 6.11 5.71
C ARG A 220 -32.37 6.08 6.63
N PHE A 221 -31.41 6.97 6.40
CA PHE A 221 -30.16 7.04 7.15
C PHE A 221 -30.22 8.17 8.18
N PRO A 222 -29.43 8.10 9.28
CA PRO A 222 -29.40 9.15 10.29
C PRO A 222 -28.71 10.44 9.78
N PRO A 223 -29.04 11.61 10.36
CA PRO A 223 -28.35 12.86 10.08
C PRO A 223 -26.83 12.74 10.26
N LYS A 224 -26.07 13.53 9.48
CA LYS A 224 -24.61 13.63 9.48
C LYS A 224 -23.87 12.40 8.97
N MET A 225 -24.58 11.36 8.54
CA MET A 225 -23.95 10.15 8.05
C MET A 225 -23.30 10.41 6.69
N ARG A 226 -21.97 10.47 6.69
CA ARG A 226 -21.11 10.62 5.51
C ARG A 226 -20.22 9.39 5.37
N LEU A 227 -20.37 8.65 4.28
CA LEU A 227 -19.68 7.37 4.07
C LEU A 227 -18.73 7.46 2.88
N LEU A 228 -17.48 7.06 3.08
CA LEU A 228 -16.51 6.86 2.00
C LEU A 228 -16.91 5.67 1.12
N SER A 229 -16.96 5.88 -0.20
CA SER A 229 -17.38 4.87 -1.18
C SER A 229 -16.55 3.58 -1.11
N HIS A 230 -15.24 3.71 -0.94
CA HIS A 230 -14.27 2.60 -1.01
C HIS A 230 -14.46 1.52 0.07
N TRP A 231 -15.03 1.86 1.23
CA TRP A 231 -15.15 0.92 2.34
C TRP A 231 -16.44 1.06 3.14
N ASN A 232 -16.89 2.29 3.39
CA ASN A 232 -17.93 2.52 4.39
C ASN A 232 -19.33 2.17 3.90
N LEU A 233 -19.61 2.23 2.59
CA LEU A 233 -20.88 1.75 2.03
C LEU A 233 -21.08 0.24 2.31
N ARG A 234 -20.04 -0.56 2.09
CA ARG A 234 -20.03 -1.99 2.42
C ARG A 234 -20.21 -2.23 3.91
N ASP A 235 -19.51 -1.46 4.75
CA ASP A 235 -19.60 -1.63 6.21
C ASP A 235 -21.00 -1.28 6.73
N GLU A 236 -21.65 -0.28 6.14
CA GLU A 236 -23.03 0.06 6.47
C GLU A 236 -24.00 -1.06 6.07
N ILE A 237 -23.84 -1.65 4.88
CA ILE A 237 -24.61 -2.86 4.49
C ILE A 237 -24.51 -3.95 5.57
N LYS A 238 -23.31 -4.16 6.13
CA LYS A 238 -23.09 -5.15 7.20
C LYS A 238 -23.79 -4.75 8.51
N ALA A 239 -23.75 -3.47 8.87
CA ALA A 239 -24.40 -2.96 10.07
C ALA A 239 -25.93 -3.12 9.99
N ASP A 240 -26.50 -2.89 8.81
CA ASP A 240 -27.94 -2.92 8.56
C ASP A 240 -28.59 -4.32 8.74
N TYR A 241 -27.81 -5.42 8.78
CA TYR A 241 -28.38 -6.74 9.14
C TYR A 241 -28.95 -6.79 10.57
N ALA A 242 -28.52 -5.89 11.47
CA ALA A 242 -29.06 -5.79 12.82
C ALA A 242 -30.42 -5.06 12.86
N ASP A 243 -30.77 -4.29 11.83
CA ASP A 243 -32.03 -3.55 11.73
C ASP A 243 -33.11 -4.42 11.07
N ALA A 244 -33.83 -5.18 11.90
CA ALA A 244 -34.87 -6.09 11.42
C ALA A 244 -36.05 -5.40 10.70
N GLN A 245 -36.23 -4.09 10.88
CA GLN A 245 -37.37 -3.37 10.30
C GLN A 245 -37.00 -2.66 8.99
N ASN A 246 -35.87 -1.95 8.97
CA ASN A 246 -35.49 -1.09 7.84
C ASN A 246 -34.20 -1.52 7.13
N GLY A 247 -33.47 -2.48 7.69
CA GLY A 247 -32.14 -2.88 7.22
C GLY A 247 -32.13 -3.27 5.74
N LEU A 248 -33.06 -4.11 5.29
CA LEU A 248 -33.12 -4.53 3.88
C LEU A 248 -33.33 -3.35 2.91
N ALA A 249 -34.15 -2.38 3.28
CA ALA A 249 -34.40 -1.21 2.44
C ALA A 249 -33.17 -0.30 2.36
N LYS A 250 -32.46 -0.12 3.48
CA LYS A 250 -31.19 0.60 3.51
C LYS A 250 -30.11 -0.10 2.67
N GLN A 251 -29.95 -1.42 2.83
CA GLN A 251 -29.02 -2.24 2.04
C GLN A 251 -29.27 -2.12 0.54
N ARG A 252 -30.53 -2.21 0.09
CA ARG A 252 -30.90 -2.02 -1.33
C ARG A 252 -30.64 -0.59 -1.82
N THR A 253 -30.83 0.41 -0.96
CA THR A 253 -30.51 1.80 -1.30
C THR A 253 -29.00 1.94 -1.51
N ILE A 254 -28.18 1.40 -0.62
CA ILE A 254 -26.71 1.42 -0.76
C ILE A 254 -26.27 0.66 -2.01
N GLN A 255 -26.84 -0.52 -2.28
CA GLN A 255 -26.56 -1.25 -3.52
C GLN A 255 -26.84 -0.38 -4.74
N GLN A 256 -27.99 0.30 -4.79
CA GLN A 256 -28.32 1.19 -5.90
C GLN A 256 -27.30 2.33 -6.04
N VAL A 257 -26.84 2.92 -4.94
CA VAL A 257 -25.75 3.91 -4.96
C VAL A 257 -24.47 3.31 -5.58
N MET A 258 -24.06 2.13 -5.13
CA MET A 258 -22.86 1.45 -5.64
C MET A 258 -22.98 1.15 -7.14
N GLU A 259 -24.15 0.71 -7.61
CA GLU A 259 -24.42 0.48 -9.04
C GLU A 259 -24.33 1.77 -9.86
N ARG A 260 -24.82 2.90 -9.33
CA ARG A 260 -24.71 4.21 -10.00
C ARG A 260 -23.26 4.68 -10.12
N ILE A 261 -22.43 4.40 -9.12
CA ILE A 261 -20.99 4.67 -9.15
C ILE A 261 -20.30 3.80 -10.21
N VAL A 262 -20.56 2.48 -10.19
CA VAL A 262 -19.95 1.52 -11.14
C VAL A 262 -20.36 1.83 -12.58
N THR A 263 -21.62 2.15 -12.81
CA THR A 263 -22.12 2.52 -14.15
C THR A 263 -21.76 3.94 -14.57
N GLN A 264 -21.08 4.73 -13.72
CA GLN A 264 -20.79 6.15 -13.92
C GLN A 264 -22.06 6.96 -14.28
N SER A 265 -23.20 6.58 -13.70
CA SER A 265 -24.48 7.28 -13.86
C SER A 265 -24.85 8.13 -12.64
N ILE A 266 -24.10 8.01 -11.55
CA ILE A 266 -24.24 8.88 -10.37
C ILE A 266 -24.09 10.36 -10.78
N PRO A 267 -24.97 11.26 -10.35
CA PRO A 267 -24.83 12.68 -10.66
C PRO A 267 -23.58 13.26 -9.99
N GLN A 268 -22.74 13.94 -10.76
CA GLN A 268 -21.47 14.52 -10.28
C GLN A 268 -21.66 15.40 -9.02
N THR A 269 -22.79 16.11 -8.96
CA THR A 269 -23.10 17.06 -7.88
C THR A 269 -23.40 16.38 -6.53
N VAL A 270 -23.63 15.06 -6.51
CA VAL A 270 -23.91 14.29 -5.28
C VAL A 270 -22.64 13.90 -4.53
N ILE A 271 -21.52 13.78 -5.25
CA ILE A 271 -20.26 13.31 -4.69
C ILE A 271 -19.75 14.34 -3.67
N ASP A 272 -19.67 13.89 -2.42
CA ASP A 272 -19.28 14.63 -1.23
C ASP A 272 -20.02 15.97 -1.02
N ASN A 273 -21.33 15.97 -1.29
CA ASN A 273 -22.14 17.18 -1.20
C ASN A 273 -23.37 17.04 -0.27
N PRO A 274 -23.43 17.74 0.88
CA PRO A 274 -24.60 17.74 1.76
C PRO A 274 -25.71 18.71 1.32
N HIS A 275 -25.53 19.46 0.22
CA HIS A 275 -26.48 20.51 -0.18
C HIS A 275 -27.50 20.06 -1.22
N VAL A 276 -27.53 18.77 -1.53
CA VAL A 276 -28.45 18.18 -2.50
C VAL A 276 -29.10 16.95 -1.91
N ASP A 277 -30.38 16.73 -2.22
CA ASP A 277 -31.05 15.45 -2.00
C ASP A 277 -31.05 14.66 -3.31
N TRP A 278 -30.74 13.37 -3.21
CA TRP A 278 -30.66 12.47 -4.36
C TRP A 278 -31.49 11.23 -4.15
N ASN A 279 -32.26 10.86 -5.17
CA ASN A 279 -32.94 9.59 -5.23
C ASN A 279 -32.13 8.62 -6.12
N PRO A 280 -31.49 7.57 -5.55
CA PRO A 280 -30.66 6.65 -6.34
C PRO A 280 -31.44 5.83 -7.37
N TYR A 281 -32.76 5.64 -7.18
CA TYR A 281 -33.61 4.85 -8.05
C TYR A 281 -34.01 5.63 -9.29
N SER A 282 -34.60 6.83 -9.14
CA SER A 282 -34.95 7.71 -10.26
C SER A 282 -33.74 8.47 -10.83
N ASN A 283 -32.66 8.53 -10.06
CA ASN A 283 -31.44 9.29 -10.31
C ASN A 283 -31.64 10.83 -10.32
N GLU A 284 -32.74 11.31 -9.73
CA GLU A 284 -33.04 12.73 -9.64
C GLU A 284 -32.37 13.40 -8.44
N VAL A 285 -31.86 14.62 -8.67
CA VAL A 285 -31.22 15.49 -7.69
C VAL A 285 -32.05 16.75 -7.49
N LYS A 286 -32.25 17.14 -6.23
CA LYS A 286 -32.94 18.36 -5.81
C LYS A 286 -32.09 19.11 -4.79
N ALA A 287 -32.44 20.35 -4.50
CA ALA A 287 -31.85 21.07 -3.38
C ALA A 287 -32.13 20.32 -2.08
N ALA A 288 -31.15 20.26 -1.17
CA ALA A 288 -31.36 19.63 0.13
C ALA A 288 -32.51 20.31 0.88
N ALA A 289 -33.52 19.52 1.26
CA ALA A 289 -34.65 20.01 2.04
C ALA A 289 -34.32 20.19 3.53
N GLN A 290 -33.20 19.62 4.00
CA GLN A 290 -32.75 19.70 5.39
C GLN A 290 -31.24 19.97 5.44
N GLN A 291 -30.80 20.68 6.47
CA GLN A 291 -29.39 20.95 6.72
C GLN A 291 -28.92 20.12 7.92
N ASP A 292 -28.00 19.18 7.69
CA ASP A 292 -27.37 18.38 8.75
C ASP A 292 -25.85 18.63 8.86
N SER A 293 -25.30 19.48 8.00
CA SER A 293 -23.87 19.74 7.89
C SER A 293 -23.53 21.23 8.02
N ASP A 294 -22.39 21.51 8.65
CA ASP A 294 -21.79 22.85 8.74
C ASP A 294 -20.90 23.18 7.53
N VAL A 295 -20.72 22.24 6.58
CA VAL A 295 -19.95 22.46 5.37
C VAL A 295 -20.66 23.52 4.51
N PRO A 296 -20.01 24.63 4.15
CA PRO A 296 -20.65 25.67 3.33
C PRO A 296 -20.93 25.16 1.91
N ALA A 297 -22.04 25.64 1.31
CA ALA A 297 -22.33 25.36 -0.09
C ALA A 297 -21.27 25.99 -1.00
N LYS A 298 -20.90 25.28 -2.09
CA LYS A 298 -20.05 25.86 -3.14
C LYS A 298 -20.78 27.05 -3.78
N ALA A 299 -20.06 28.15 -3.99
CA ALA A 299 -20.65 29.41 -4.49
C ALA A 299 -21.31 29.25 -5.89
N ASP A 300 -20.83 28.28 -6.66
CA ASP A 300 -21.28 27.94 -8.01
C ASP A 300 -22.03 26.61 -8.08
N LEU A 301 -22.61 26.15 -6.96
CA LEU A 301 -23.35 24.89 -6.90
C LEU A 301 -24.47 24.86 -7.96
N LYS A 302 -24.33 23.93 -8.92
CA LYS A 302 -25.36 23.62 -9.90
C LYS A 302 -26.04 22.31 -9.51
N ILE A 303 -27.34 22.38 -9.28
CA ILE A 303 -28.17 21.21 -9.03
C ILE A 303 -28.54 20.63 -10.40
N THR A 304 -27.97 19.47 -10.70
CA THR A 304 -28.15 18.78 -11.99
C THR A 304 -28.08 17.28 -11.78
N ASN A 305 -28.76 16.53 -12.65
CA ASN A 305 -28.70 15.07 -12.72
C ASN A 305 -27.59 14.60 -13.69
N SER A 306 -26.76 15.53 -14.20
CA SER A 306 -25.66 15.20 -15.10
C SER A 306 -24.72 14.19 -14.44
N PRO A 307 -24.46 13.06 -15.09
CA PRO A 307 -23.60 12.03 -14.52
C PRO A 307 -22.18 12.55 -14.30
N GLU A 308 -21.48 11.96 -13.34
CA GLU A 308 -20.02 11.97 -13.30
C GLU A 308 -19.51 11.57 -14.70
N PRO A 309 -18.60 12.32 -15.33
CA PRO A 309 -17.85 11.80 -16.48
C PRO A 309 -17.19 10.47 -16.08
N ASP A 310 -16.67 9.68 -17.04
CA ASP A 310 -15.99 8.39 -16.80
C ASP A 310 -14.65 8.48 -16.01
N THR A 311 -14.55 9.42 -15.08
CA THR A 311 -13.43 9.75 -14.19
C THR A 311 -12.92 8.51 -13.47
N LEU A 312 -13.81 7.64 -12.96
CA LEU A 312 -13.40 6.40 -12.30
C LEU A 312 -12.58 5.51 -13.25
N TYR A 313 -13.10 5.23 -14.44
CA TYR A 313 -12.43 4.37 -15.42
C TYR A 313 -11.22 5.05 -16.06
N ALA A 314 -11.26 6.36 -16.26
CA ALA A 314 -10.12 7.14 -16.71
C ALA A 314 -8.97 7.09 -15.69
N THR A 315 -9.29 7.15 -14.39
CA THR A 315 -8.34 7.03 -13.29
C THR A 315 -7.73 5.62 -13.25
N LEU A 316 -8.55 4.58 -13.33
CA LEU A 316 -8.09 3.19 -13.44
C LEU A 316 -7.15 3.01 -14.66
N LEU A 317 -7.53 3.52 -15.83
CA LEU A 317 -6.71 3.43 -17.03
C LEU A 317 -5.39 4.19 -16.89
N LYS A 318 -5.38 5.35 -16.21
CA LYS A 318 -4.16 6.12 -15.93
C LYS A 318 -3.20 5.31 -15.06
N THR A 319 -3.67 4.69 -13.98
CA THR A 319 -2.83 3.85 -13.11
C THR A 319 -2.25 2.63 -13.85
N TYR A 320 -3.04 2.00 -14.72
CA TYR A 320 -2.57 0.92 -15.59
C TYR A 320 -1.48 1.39 -16.55
N ARG A 321 -1.71 2.50 -17.26
CA ARG A 321 -0.73 3.06 -18.22
C ARG A 321 0.57 3.45 -17.53
N ALA A 322 0.50 4.07 -16.34
CA ALA A 322 1.68 4.42 -15.56
C ALA A 322 2.46 3.17 -15.13
N SER A 323 1.78 2.16 -14.58
CA SER A 323 2.42 0.91 -14.15
C SER A 323 3.13 0.16 -15.28
N ARG A 324 2.60 0.24 -16.51
CA ARG A 324 3.20 -0.36 -17.71
C ARG A 324 4.51 0.29 -18.14
N LEU A 325 4.80 1.52 -17.72
CA LEU A 325 6.07 2.17 -18.03
C LEU A 325 7.27 1.42 -17.43
N ALA A 326 7.07 0.65 -16.35
CA ALA A 326 8.10 -0.17 -15.71
C ALA A 326 8.40 -1.49 -16.43
N ASP A 327 7.53 -1.94 -17.35
CA ASP A 327 7.63 -3.23 -18.03
C ASP A 327 8.98 -3.44 -18.76
N PRO A 328 9.51 -2.48 -19.56
CA PRO A 328 10.78 -2.66 -20.28
C PRO A 328 12.01 -2.77 -19.38
N TYR A 329 11.87 -2.42 -18.09
CA TYR A 329 12.97 -2.34 -17.12
C TYR A 329 12.98 -3.51 -16.13
N SER A 330 12.09 -4.48 -16.33
CA SER A 330 11.88 -5.64 -15.46
C SER A 330 11.99 -6.96 -16.25
N PRO A 331 13.18 -7.33 -16.75
CA PRO A 331 13.34 -8.43 -17.70
C PRO A 331 12.89 -9.80 -17.16
N THR A 332 13.04 -10.04 -15.86
CA THR A 332 12.61 -11.28 -15.19
C THR A 332 11.14 -11.30 -14.78
N ALA A 333 10.45 -10.15 -14.90
CA ALA A 333 9.05 -9.96 -14.54
C ALA A 333 8.44 -8.82 -15.41
N PRO A 334 8.22 -9.09 -16.72
CA PRO A 334 7.99 -8.05 -17.71
C PRO A 334 6.60 -7.43 -17.63
N THR A 335 5.66 -8.00 -16.88
CA THR A 335 4.33 -7.43 -16.65
C THR A 335 4.10 -7.07 -15.19
N LEU A 336 3.16 -6.16 -14.91
CA LEU A 336 2.76 -5.86 -13.53
C LEU A 336 2.29 -7.13 -12.79
N ILE A 337 1.57 -8.02 -13.49
CA ILE A 337 1.09 -9.29 -12.93
C ILE A 337 2.30 -10.14 -12.50
N ASP A 338 3.29 -10.32 -13.38
CA ASP A 338 4.51 -11.07 -13.04
C ASP A 338 5.22 -10.47 -11.83
N ARG A 339 5.35 -9.15 -11.75
CA ARG A 339 5.97 -8.47 -10.60
C ARG A 339 5.18 -8.74 -9.32
N ARG A 340 3.85 -8.63 -9.36
CA ARG A 340 3.00 -8.91 -8.19
C ARG A 340 3.10 -10.36 -7.71
N PHE A 341 3.16 -11.34 -8.61
CA PHE A 341 3.20 -12.75 -8.22
C PHE A 341 4.61 -13.26 -7.92
N ASN A 342 5.58 -13.00 -8.79
CA ASN A 342 6.93 -13.56 -8.71
C ASN A 342 7.83 -12.81 -7.71
N GLU A 343 7.62 -11.51 -7.53
CA GLU A 343 8.49 -10.66 -6.71
C GLU A 343 7.83 -10.29 -5.38
N ASP A 344 6.63 -9.68 -5.43
CA ASP A 344 5.99 -9.11 -4.23
C ASP A 344 5.32 -10.18 -3.36
N ARG A 345 4.33 -10.92 -3.90
CA ARG A 345 3.56 -11.91 -3.15
C ARG A 345 4.29 -13.24 -3.01
N GLN A 346 5.21 -13.52 -3.92
CA GLN A 346 6.01 -14.76 -3.97
C GLN A 346 5.16 -16.02 -3.92
N ILE A 347 4.10 -16.02 -4.71
CA ILE A 347 3.19 -17.15 -4.90
C ILE A 347 2.97 -17.31 -6.41
N PRO A 348 3.07 -18.53 -6.96
CA PRO A 348 2.75 -18.73 -8.37
C PRO A 348 1.28 -18.36 -8.66
N GLU A 349 1.03 -17.71 -9.80
CA GLU A 349 -0.32 -17.31 -10.21
C GLU A 349 -1.28 -18.50 -10.27
N GLU A 350 -0.86 -19.60 -10.89
CA GLU A 350 -1.62 -20.86 -10.98
C GLU A 350 -2.02 -21.41 -9.61
N ARG A 351 -1.13 -21.29 -8.61
CA ARG A 351 -1.43 -21.72 -7.25
C ARG A 351 -2.49 -20.82 -6.62
N LEU A 352 -2.42 -19.49 -6.82
CA LEU A 352 -3.47 -18.60 -6.31
C LEU A 352 -4.81 -18.90 -6.99
N GLN A 353 -4.83 -19.05 -8.31
CA GLN A 353 -6.03 -19.42 -9.05
C GLN A 353 -6.64 -20.72 -8.49
N ALA A 354 -5.85 -21.77 -8.32
CA ALA A 354 -6.32 -23.04 -7.78
C ALA A 354 -6.91 -22.89 -6.36
N MET A 355 -6.30 -22.08 -5.49
CA MET A 355 -6.85 -21.80 -4.15
C MET A 355 -8.20 -21.07 -4.24
N LEU A 356 -8.33 -20.08 -5.13
CA LEU A 356 -9.58 -19.34 -5.32
C LEU A 356 -10.68 -20.25 -5.87
N GLU A 357 -10.37 -21.08 -6.86
CA GLU A 357 -11.30 -22.06 -7.43
C GLU A 357 -11.76 -23.08 -6.38
N GLN A 358 -10.86 -23.58 -5.51
CA GLN A 358 -11.22 -24.47 -4.40
C GLN A 358 -12.18 -23.83 -3.42
N VAL A 359 -12.01 -22.54 -3.11
CA VAL A 359 -12.93 -21.79 -2.24
C VAL A 359 -14.29 -21.61 -2.93
N LEU A 360 -14.30 -21.19 -4.19
CA LEU A 360 -15.52 -20.91 -4.95
C LEU A 360 -16.34 -22.18 -5.27
N THR A 361 -15.67 -23.31 -5.47
CA THR A 361 -16.30 -24.60 -5.79
C THR A 361 -16.53 -25.48 -4.56
N SER A 362 -16.23 -24.98 -3.36
CA SER A 362 -16.40 -25.75 -2.13
C SER A 362 -17.87 -26.18 -1.95
N PRO A 363 -18.13 -27.47 -1.64
CA PRO A 363 -19.49 -27.95 -1.39
C PRO A 363 -20.14 -27.32 -0.14
N LEU A 364 -19.37 -26.57 0.65
CA LEU A 364 -19.87 -25.79 1.78
C LEU A 364 -20.57 -24.50 1.33
N VAL A 365 -20.21 -23.91 0.17
CA VAL A 365 -20.81 -22.66 -0.32
C VAL A 365 -22.34 -22.75 -0.42
N PRO A 366 -22.95 -23.74 -1.11
CA PRO A 366 -24.41 -23.84 -1.17
C PRO A 366 -25.06 -24.16 0.19
N GLN A 367 -24.34 -24.81 1.12
CA GLN A 367 -24.85 -25.07 2.47
C GLN A 367 -24.90 -23.80 3.32
N VAL A 368 -23.84 -23.00 3.24
CA VAL A 368 -23.76 -21.67 3.87
C VAL A 368 -24.83 -20.76 3.26
N ALA A 369 -24.98 -20.73 1.94
CA ALA A 369 -26.02 -19.94 1.26
C ALA A 369 -27.43 -20.28 1.77
N LYS A 370 -27.81 -21.56 1.80
CA LYS A 370 -29.10 -22.03 2.33
C LYS A 370 -29.31 -21.65 3.80
N LEU A 371 -28.25 -21.71 4.61
CA LEU A 371 -28.31 -21.29 6.01
C LEU A 371 -28.53 -19.78 6.13
N ILE A 372 -27.89 -18.98 5.28
CA ILE A 372 -28.10 -17.52 5.24
C ILE A 372 -29.55 -17.21 4.82
N GLU A 373 -30.06 -17.84 3.76
CA GLU A 373 -31.47 -17.69 3.32
C GLU A 373 -32.46 -18.01 4.44
N ALA A 374 -32.25 -19.14 5.12
CA ALA A 374 -33.09 -19.55 6.24
C ALA A 374 -33.07 -18.54 7.40
N ARG A 375 -31.92 -17.92 7.68
CA ARG A 375 -31.78 -16.91 8.74
C ARG A 375 -32.35 -15.55 8.34
N LEU A 376 -32.23 -15.17 7.08
CA LEU A 376 -32.77 -13.91 6.56
C LEU A 376 -34.27 -13.98 6.28
N GLY A 377 -34.81 -15.18 6.08
CA GLY A 377 -36.23 -15.38 5.74
C GLY A 377 -36.59 -14.90 4.32
N ARG A 378 -35.60 -14.78 3.43
CA ARG A 378 -35.75 -14.33 2.04
C ARG A 378 -34.68 -14.96 1.14
N PRO A 379 -34.87 -14.97 -0.20
CA PRO A 379 -33.80 -15.27 -1.14
C PRO A 379 -32.60 -14.33 -0.96
N LEU A 380 -31.41 -14.80 -1.33
CA LEU A 380 -30.20 -13.99 -1.29
C LEU A 380 -30.24 -12.85 -2.32
N GLU A 381 -29.76 -11.70 -1.90
CA GLU A 381 -29.45 -10.52 -2.71
C GLU A 381 -27.93 -10.47 -2.97
N PRO A 382 -27.46 -9.77 -4.02
CA PRO A 382 -26.03 -9.73 -4.35
C PRO A 382 -25.12 -9.30 -3.18
N PHE A 383 -25.60 -8.38 -2.34
CA PHE A 383 -24.85 -7.88 -1.18
C PHE A 383 -24.78 -8.87 -0.01
N ASP A 384 -25.52 -10.00 -0.04
CA ASP A 384 -25.46 -11.01 1.03
C ASP A 384 -24.14 -11.79 1.08
N ILE A 385 -23.25 -11.59 0.11
CA ILE A 385 -21.84 -11.96 0.24
C ILE A 385 -21.17 -11.33 1.49
N TRP A 386 -21.73 -10.24 2.01
CA TRP A 386 -21.26 -9.57 3.23
C TRP A 386 -22.04 -9.94 4.49
N TYR A 387 -22.94 -10.93 4.45
CA TYR A 387 -23.68 -11.39 5.62
C TYR A 387 -22.74 -11.71 6.80
N ASN A 388 -22.97 -11.09 7.95
CA ASN A 388 -22.10 -11.15 9.12
C ASN A 388 -22.68 -11.94 10.31
N GLY A 389 -23.85 -12.58 10.14
CA GLY A 389 -24.58 -13.27 11.21
C GLY A 389 -23.96 -14.59 11.70
N PHE A 390 -22.74 -14.93 11.26
CA PHE A 390 -21.95 -16.02 11.85
C PHE A 390 -21.15 -15.60 13.09
N ARG A 391 -21.10 -14.30 13.39
CA ARG A 391 -20.50 -13.77 14.62
C ARG A 391 -21.44 -14.01 15.79
N SER A 392 -20.88 -14.24 16.98
CA SER A 392 -21.66 -14.30 18.23
C SER A 392 -22.42 -12.99 18.42
N GLY A 393 -23.69 -13.06 18.83
CA GLY A 393 -24.48 -11.87 19.14
C GLY A 393 -23.80 -11.01 20.20
N ASN A 394 -23.71 -9.70 19.97
CA ASN A 394 -23.14 -8.78 20.95
C ASN A 394 -24.13 -8.54 22.07
N LYS A 395 -23.66 -8.60 23.32
CA LYS A 395 -24.44 -8.23 24.51
C LYS A 395 -24.83 -6.76 24.53
N TYR A 396 -24.03 -5.91 23.87
CA TYR A 396 -24.20 -4.46 23.82
C TYR A 396 -24.62 -4.03 22.41
N SER A 397 -25.49 -3.04 22.35
CA SER A 397 -25.76 -2.26 21.14
C SER A 397 -24.54 -1.43 20.73
N GLU A 398 -24.48 -1.00 19.47
CA GLU A 398 -23.42 -0.14 18.98
C GLU A 398 -23.37 1.20 19.72
N ALA A 399 -24.53 1.81 20.00
CA ALA A 399 -24.60 3.05 20.78
C ALA A 399 -24.06 2.91 22.22
N GLU A 400 -24.29 1.75 22.86
CA GLU A 400 -23.70 1.46 24.18
C GLU A 400 -22.18 1.30 24.07
N LEU A 401 -21.70 0.62 23.02
CA LEU A 401 -20.27 0.45 22.78
C LEU A 401 -19.60 1.80 22.48
N ASP A 402 -20.24 2.66 21.68
CA ASP A 402 -19.80 4.04 21.42
C ASP A 402 -19.65 4.82 22.72
N ALA A 403 -20.65 4.78 23.60
CA ALA A 403 -20.59 5.46 24.89
C ALA A 403 -19.46 4.92 25.79
N ILE A 404 -19.25 3.59 25.81
CA ILE A 404 -18.19 2.94 26.58
C ILE A 404 -16.80 3.37 26.06
N VAL A 405 -16.58 3.28 24.75
CA VAL A 405 -15.26 3.58 24.17
C VAL A 405 -14.96 5.07 24.14
N ALA A 406 -15.96 5.95 23.92
CA ALA A 406 -15.77 7.40 23.95
C ALA A 406 -15.36 7.87 25.35
N LYS A 407 -15.97 7.29 26.40
CA LYS A 407 -15.57 7.55 27.78
C LYS A 407 -14.15 7.07 28.09
N LYS A 408 -13.74 5.94 27.52
CA LYS A 408 -12.43 5.35 27.77
C LYS A 408 -11.31 6.03 26.98
N TYR A 409 -11.60 6.43 25.75
CA TYR A 409 -10.66 7.01 24.80
C TYR A 409 -11.21 8.32 24.22
N PRO A 410 -11.23 9.39 25.03
CA PRO A 410 -11.66 10.71 24.55
C PRO A 410 -10.67 11.33 23.54
N THR A 411 -9.42 10.85 23.50
CA THR A 411 -8.37 11.33 22.59
C THR A 411 -7.48 10.19 22.08
N PRO A 412 -6.74 10.37 20.97
CA PRO A 412 -5.74 9.40 20.51
C PRO A 412 -4.70 9.03 21.60
N GLU A 413 -4.26 10.00 22.38
CA GLU A 413 -3.28 9.80 23.46
C GLU A 413 -3.83 8.93 24.59
N ALA A 414 -5.15 9.01 24.86
CA ALA A 414 -5.79 8.13 25.83
C ALA A 414 -5.76 6.67 25.39
N TYR A 415 -5.95 6.41 24.08
CA TYR A 415 -5.79 5.07 23.51
C TYR A 415 -4.32 4.62 23.56
N GLN A 416 -3.38 5.47 23.15
CA GLN A 416 -1.94 5.17 23.19
C GLN A 416 -1.46 4.73 24.58
N LYS A 417 -1.89 5.45 25.63
CA LYS A 417 -1.53 5.12 27.02
C LYS A 417 -2.11 3.79 27.50
N ASP A 418 -3.21 3.31 26.90
CA ASP A 418 -3.85 2.05 27.28
C ASP A 418 -3.36 0.85 26.44
N ILE A 419 -2.54 1.05 25.39
CA ILE A 419 -1.97 -0.04 24.58
C ILE A 419 -1.33 -1.13 25.45
N PRO A 420 -0.49 -0.83 26.47
CA PRO A 420 0.07 -1.88 27.33
C PRO A 420 -1.00 -2.75 28.00
N ASN A 421 -2.09 -2.14 28.48
CA ASN A 421 -3.21 -2.85 29.13
C ASN A 421 -3.98 -3.71 28.13
N LEU A 422 -4.20 -3.22 26.92
CA LEU A 422 -4.83 -4.00 25.84
C LEU A 422 -3.99 -5.23 25.49
N LEU A 423 -2.68 -5.06 25.30
CA LEU A 423 -1.76 -6.16 25.01
C LEU A 423 -1.68 -7.17 26.16
N MET A 424 -1.64 -6.71 27.42
CA MET A 424 -1.66 -7.62 28.58
C MET A 424 -2.94 -8.46 28.64
N LYS A 425 -4.10 -7.89 28.28
CA LYS A 425 -5.35 -8.66 28.16
C LYS A 425 -5.34 -9.70 27.04
N LEU A 426 -4.51 -9.49 26.01
CA LEU A 426 -4.24 -10.45 24.95
C LEU A 426 -3.16 -11.48 25.33
N GLY A 427 -2.64 -11.44 26.56
CA GLY A 427 -1.69 -12.41 27.09
C GLY A 427 -0.21 -12.01 26.97
N PHE A 428 0.10 -10.77 26.58
CA PHE A 428 1.48 -10.30 26.57
C PHE A 428 2.01 -10.10 28.00
N PRO A 429 3.25 -10.54 28.30
CA PRO A 429 3.93 -10.14 29.53
C PRO A 429 4.08 -8.62 29.60
N GLU A 430 3.98 -8.04 30.80
CA GLU A 430 4.01 -6.58 31.00
C GLU A 430 5.20 -5.90 30.32
N ALA A 431 6.41 -6.43 30.51
CA ALA A 431 7.63 -5.88 29.90
C ALA A 431 7.54 -5.84 28.37
N ARG A 432 6.92 -6.86 27.75
CA ARG A 432 6.75 -6.93 26.30
C ARG A 432 5.66 -5.97 25.83
N ALA A 433 4.56 -5.86 26.57
CA ALA A 433 3.49 -4.93 26.27
C ALA A 433 3.98 -3.46 26.32
N ARG A 434 4.80 -3.11 27.32
CA ARG A 434 5.45 -1.79 27.42
C ARG A 434 6.41 -1.53 26.28
N TYR A 435 7.29 -2.49 25.98
CA TYR A 435 8.22 -2.39 24.85
C TYR A 435 7.49 -2.08 23.54
N VAL A 436 6.44 -2.84 23.21
CA VAL A 436 5.67 -2.60 21.97
C VAL A 436 5.00 -1.23 21.99
N ALA A 437 4.37 -0.85 23.12
CA ALA A 437 3.71 0.45 23.23
C ALA A 437 4.69 1.64 23.07
N GLU A 438 5.94 1.51 23.52
CA GLU A 438 6.97 2.54 23.35
C GLU A 438 7.35 2.77 21.87
N HIS A 439 7.16 1.75 21.01
CA HIS A 439 7.44 1.79 19.57
C HIS A 439 6.20 2.10 18.72
N ILE A 440 5.05 2.39 19.33
CA ILE A 440 3.82 2.76 18.62
C ILE A 440 3.43 4.20 18.96
N GLN A 441 3.18 5.00 17.92
CA GLN A 441 2.59 6.33 18.00
C GLN A 441 1.15 6.25 17.47
N VAL A 442 0.18 6.82 18.18
CA VAL A 442 -1.22 6.85 17.76
C VAL A 442 -1.54 8.22 17.19
N ASP A 443 -2.05 8.25 15.96
CA ASP A 443 -2.33 9.48 15.22
C ASP A 443 -3.83 9.60 14.86
N PRO A 444 -4.39 10.82 14.87
CA PRO A 444 -5.78 11.06 14.50
C PRO A 444 -5.95 11.01 12.98
N ALA A 445 -6.48 9.90 12.46
CA ALA A 445 -6.70 9.73 11.03
C ALA A 445 -7.86 10.59 10.51
N ARG A 446 -7.66 11.25 9.37
CA ARG A 446 -8.74 11.84 8.56
C ARG A 446 -9.60 10.75 7.90
N GLY A 447 -8.93 9.76 7.32
CA GLY A 447 -9.54 8.64 6.58
C GLY A 447 -10.09 7.53 7.47
N SER A 448 -10.07 6.30 6.94
CA SER A 448 -10.51 5.09 7.64
C SER A 448 -9.55 4.59 8.72
N GLY A 449 -8.36 5.19 8.85
CA GLY A 449 -7.26 4.63 9.62
C GLY A 449 -6.43 3.61 8.82
N HIS A 450 -5.18 3.42 9.24
CA HIS A 450 -4.22 2.43 8.74
C HIS A 450 -2.99 2.35 9.66
N ALA A 451 -2.30 1.23 9.64
CA ALA A 451 -0.98 1.07 10.23
C ALA A 451 0.12 1.47 9.24
N MET A 452 1.16 2.13 9.74
CA MET A 452 2.35 2.52 9.00
C MET A 452 3.59 2.08 9.80
N GLY A 453 4.38 1.15 9.26
CA GLY A 453 5.57 0.62 9.92
C GLY A 453 6.73 1.63 9.90
N ALA A 454 7.69 1.48 10.82
CA ALA A 454 8.75 2.48 11.04
C ALA A 454 9.89 2.51 10.00
N GLU A 455 10.08 1.42 9.23
CA GLU A 455 11.20 1.17 8.28
C GLU A 455 12.65 1.29 8.83
N MET A 456 12.87 1.86 10.02
CA MET A 456 14.13 1.84 10.76
C MET A 456 13.93 1.68 12.26
N ARG A 457 14.87 1.02 12.94
CA ARG A 457 14.74 0.69 14.38
C ARG A 457 14.72 1.89 15.31
N SER A 458 15.19 3.06 14.86
CA SER A 458 15.16 4.29 15.64
C SER A 458 13.81 5.00 15.62
N GLU A 459 12.90 4.61 14.74
CA GLU A 459 11.57 5.22 14.57
C GLU A 459 10.46 4.39 15.20
N LYS A 460 9.27 5.01 15.27
CA LYS A 460 8.04 4.37 15.74
C LYS A 460 7.17 3.96 14.57
N SER A 461 6.42 2.88 14.76
CA SER A 461 5.30 2.56 13.89
C SER A 461 4.12 3.47 14.25
N HIS A 462 3.35 3.89 13.26
CA HIS A 462 2.21 4.77 13.43
C HIS A 462 0.90 3.99 13.28
N LEU A 463 0.04 4.14 14.29
CA LEU A 463 -1.31 3.63 14.35
C LEU A 463 -2.25 4.79 14.05
N ARG A 464 -2.78 4.86 12.83
CA ARG A 464 -3.73 5.92 12.46
C ARG A 464 -5.14 5.38 12.65
N THR A 465 -5.93 6.06 13.47
CA THR A 465 -7.35 5.74 13.67
C THR A 465 -8.17 7.01 13.87
N ARG A 466 -9.47 6.95 13.55
CA ARG A 466 -10.36 8.09 13.71
C ARG A 466 -10.77 8.24 15.17
N VAL A 467 -10.58 9.43 15.71
CA VAL A 467 -11.08 9.84 17.02
C VAL A 467 -11.85 11.14 16.84
N GLU A 468 -13.18 11.08 17.00
CA GLU A 468 -14.05 12.24 16.86
C GLU A 468 -13.83 13.24 18.01
N LYS A 469 -14.32 14.47 17.87
CA LYS A 469 -14.27 15.49 18.93
C LYS A 469 -14.94 15.05 20.24
N THR A 470 -15.89 14.12 20.16
CA THR A 470 -16.60 13.55 21.31
C THR A 470 -15.94 12.28 21.87
N GLY A 471 -14.78 11.88 21.34
CA GLY A 471 -14.08 10.64 21.67
C GLY A 471 -14.25 9.56 20.59
N MET A 472 -13.51 8.46 20.77
CA MET A 472 -13.53 7.31 19.86
C MET A 472 -14.88 6.60 19.91
N ASN A 473 -15.48 6.30 18.75
CA ASN A 473 -16.66 5.44 18.65
C ASN A 473 -16.24 3.96 18.44
N TYR A 474 -17.17 3.03 18.54
CA TYR A 474 -16.90 1.59 18.50
C TYR A 474 -16.28 1.16 17.18
N LYS A 475 -16.70 1.77 16.06
CA LYS A 475 -16.08 1.57 14.75
C LYS A 475 -14.61 1.99 14.75
N GLY A 476 -14.29 3.19 15.24
CA GLY A 476 -12.93 3.70 15.41
C GLY A 476 -12.09 2.82 16.34
N PHE A 477 -12.70 2.26 17.40
CA PHE A 477 -12.02 1.30 18.29
C PHE A 477 -11.69 -0.02 17.59
N ASN A 478 -12.61 -0.61 16.82
CA ASN A 478 -12.34 -1.83 16.07
C ASN A 478 -11.19 -1.65 15.06
N ILE A 479 -11.18 -0.50 14.38
CA ILE A 479 -10.07 -0.11 13.50
C ILE A 479 -8.78 0.02 14.32
N ALA A 480 -8.80 0.76 15.43
CA ALA A 480 -7.62 0.96 16.26
C ALA A 480 -7.00 -0.35 16.76
N VAL A 481 -7.83 -1.33 17.13
CA VAL A 481 -7.36 -2.66 17.55
C VAL A 481 -6.80 -3.46 16.36
N HIS A 482 -7.40 -3.35 15.18
CA HIS A 482 -6.88 -3.95 13.95
C HIS A 482 -5.50 -3.38 13.59
N GLU A 483 -5.38 -2.05 13.53
CA GLU A 483 -4.11 -1.38 13.22
C GLU A 483 -3.05 -1.62 14.29
N MET A 484 -3.43 -1.69 15.58
CA MET A 484 -2.51 -2.09 16.65
C MET A 484 -1.92 -3.48 16.38
N GLY A 485 -2.71 -4.42 15.86
CA GLY A 485 -2.23 -5.74 15.45
C GLY A 485 -1.14 -5.67 14.38
N HIS A 486 -1.33 -4.82 13.36
CA HIS A 486 -0.31 -4.55 12.34
C HIS A 486 0.95 -3.92 12.95
N ASN A 487 0.82 -2.91 13.80
CA ASN A 487 1.99 -2.27 14.39
C ASN A 487 2.75 -3.19 15.37
N VAL A 488 2.06 -4.10 16.06
CA VAL A 488 2.71 -5.15 16.87
C VAL A 488 3.58 -6.04 15.98
N GLU A 489 3.04 -6.50 14.85
CA GLU A 489 3.78 -7.31 13.88
C GLU A 489 4.98 -6.54 13.31
N GLN A 490 4.77 -5.32 12.82
CA GLN A 490 5.82 -4.46 12.27
C GLN A 490 6.94 -4.20 13.29
N THR A 491 6.60 -3.97 14.57
CA THR A 491 7.58 -3.73 15.63
C THR A 491 8.48 -4.95 15.84
N PHE A 492 7.93 -6.17 15.85
CA PHE A 492 8.72 -7.40 16.01
C PHE A 492 9.44 -7.85 14.74
N SER A 493 8.88 -7.58 13.57
CA SER A 493 9.52 -7.93 12.30
C SER A 493 10.78 -7.08 12.07
N LEU A 494 10.80 -5.84 12.56
CA LEU A 494 11.93 -4.92 12.42
C LEU A 494 13.02 -5.10 13.49
N ASN A 495 12.63 -5.35 14.74
CA ASN A 495 13.51 -5.44 15.92
C ASN A 495 13.79 -6.89 16.36
#